data_AF-A0A959B1B3-F1
#
_entry.id   AF-A0A959B1B3-F1
#
_cell.length_a   1.000
_cell.length_b   1.000
_cell.length_c   1.000
_cell.angle_alpha   90.00
_cell.angle_beta   90.00
_cell.angle_gamma   90.00
#
_symmetry.space_group_name_H-M   'P 1'
#
loop_
_entity.id
_entity.type
_entity.pdbx_description
1 polymer ?
#
loop_
_entity_poly.entity_id
_entity_poly.type
_entity_poly.pdbx_seq_one_letter_code
_entity_poly.pdbx_strand_id
1 'polypeptide(L)' 'MKKVKFKNRMEAIDWIADYAENEGQFEVLREQLHFNHIYEGSYFLNLEKKLGEVVTFDNSKKRS' A
#
# COMPACT_ATOMS: atom_id res chain seq x y z
N MET A 1 4.82 -13.14 3.69
CA MET A 1 4.66 -11.93 2.85
C MET A 1 3.84 -12.20 1.60
N LYS A 2 2.51 -12.02 1.66
CA LYS A 2 1.65 -12.02 0.47
C LYS A 2 1.77 -10.66 -0.25
N LYS A 3 2.67 -10.60 -1.23
CA LYS A 3 2.79 -9.48 -2.17
C LYS A 3 2.01 -9.80 -3.44
N VAL A 4 1.17 -8.89 -3.89
CA VAL A 4 0.52 -8.99 -5.21
C VAL A 4 1.24 -8.03 -6.15
N LYS A 5 1.74 -8.52 -7.29
CA LYS A 5 2.43 -7.72 -8.30
C LYS A 5 1.55 -7.59 -9.54
N PHE A 6 1.66 -6.45 -10.21
CA PHE A 6 0.88 -6.11 -11.40
C PHE A 6 1.81 -5.71 -12.54
N LYS A 7 1.39 -5.93 -13.79
CA LYS A 7 2.19 -5.57 -14.96
C LYS A 7 2.16 -4.07 -15.22
N ASN A 8 1.03 -3.43 -14.91
CA ASN A 8 0.83 -2.01 -15.14
C ASN A 8 -0.13 -1.41 -14.11
N ARG A 9 -0.22 -0.08 -14.12
CA ARG A 9 -1.07 0.68 -13.20
C ARG A 9 -2.55 0.34 -13.35
N MET A 10 -3.07 0.15 -14.56
CA MET A 10 -4.51 -0.11 -14.77
C MET A 10 -4.91 -1.44 -14.15
N GLU A 11 -4.15 -2.51 -14.41
CA GLU A 11 -4.39 -3.83 -13.82
C GLU A 11 -4.38 -3.80 -12.28
N ALA A 12 -3.49 -3.00 -11.70
CA ALA A 12 -3.46 -2.80 -10.26
C ALA A 12 -4.68 -2.04 -9.74
N ILE A 13 -5.12 -0.98 -10.43
CA ILE A 13 -6.29 -0.19 -10.03
C ILE A 13 -7.57 -1.01 -10.12
N ASP A 14 -7.76 -1.76 -11.20
CA ASP A 14 -8.91 -2.65 -11.38
C ASP A 14 -8.96 -3.68 -10.24
N TRP A 15 -7.81 -4.30 -9.94
CA TRP A 15 -7.72 -5.25 -8.83
C TRP A 15 -8.04 -4.61 -7.46
N ILE A 16 -7.56 -3.38 -7.21
CA ILE A 16 -7.85 -2.67 -5.96
C ILE A 16 -9.34 -2.34 -5.86
N ALA A 17 -9.99 -1.95 -6.96
CA ALA A 17 -11.42 -1.65 -7.00
C ALA A 17 -12.27 -2.89 -6.64
N ASP A 18 -11.87 -4.07 -7.13
CA ASP A 18 -12.54 -5.33 -6.81
C ASP A 18 -12.24 -5.83 -5.38
N TYR A 19 -11.05 -5.52 -4.85
CA TYR A 19 -10.60 -5.97 -3.53
C TYR A 19 -11.06 -5.06 -2.38
N ALA A 20 -11.18 -3.76 -2.63
CA ALA A 20 -11.48 -2.79 -1.58
C ALA A 20 -12.95 -2.89 -1.15
N GLU A 21 -13.19 -3.01 0.15
CA GLU A 21 -14.54 -3.05 0.73
C GLU A 21 -15.17 -1.66 0.81
N ASN A 22 -14.35 -0.62 0.78
CA ASN A 22 -14.77 0.78 0.87
C ASN A 22 -13.75 1.73 0.22
N GLU A 23 -14.18 2.97 -0.01
CA GLU A 23 -13.38 4.02 -0.64
C GLU A 23 -12.09 4.34 0.14
N GLY A 24 -12.13 4.30 1.47
CA GLY A 24 -10.94 4.55 2.29
C GLY A 24 -9.85 3.50 2.07
N GLN A 25 -10.24 2.23 2.00
CA GLN A 25 -9.32 1.14 1.69
C GLN A 25 -8.78 1.24 0.26
N PHE A 26 -9.62 1.64 -0.70
CA PHE A 26 -9.20 1.87 -2.07
C PHE A 26 -8.09 2.92 -2.14
N GLU A 27 -8.29 4.08 -1.51
CA GLU A 27 -7.29 5.17 -1.52
C GLU A 27 -5.98 4.76 -0.85
N VAL A 28 -6.03 4.09 0.31
CA VAL A 28 -4.80 3.61 0.98
C VAL A 28 -4.00 2.64 0.11
N LEU A 29 -4.67 1.69 -0.55
CA LEU A 29 -4.01 0.74 -1.44
C LEU A 29 -3.48 1.43 -2.70
N ARG A 30 -4.24 2.39 -3.25
CA ARG A 30 -3.83 3.20 -4.40
C ARG A 30 -2.60 4.05 -4.08
N GLU A 31 -2.53 4.66 -2.90
CA GLU A 31 -1.35 5.40 -2.43
C GLU A 31 -0.15 4.49 -2.22
N GLN A 32 -0.35 3.31 -1.60
CA GLN A 32 0.71 2.31 -1.46
C GLN A 32 1.28 1.89 -2.83
N LEU A 33 0.40 1.63 -3.79
CA LEU A 33 0.78 1.29 -5.15
C LEU A 33 1.63 2.40 -5.80
N HIS A 34 1.21 3.65 -5.62
CA HIS A 34 1.93 4.80 -6.15
C HIS A 34 3.30 4.96 -5.50
N PHE A 35 3.38 4.84 -4.18
CA PHE A 35 4.63 4.88 -3.42
C PHE A 35 5.60 3.80 -3.90
N ASN A 36 5.13 2.55 -4.00
CA ASN A 36 5.95 1.42 -4.45
C ASN A 36 6.48 1.64 -5.87
N HIS A 37 5.69 2.24 -6.76
CA HIS A 37 6.17 2.59 -8.10
C HIS A 37 7.22 3.71 -8.07
N ILE A 38 7.04 4.75 -7.26
CA ILE A 38 8.02 5.85 -7.15
C ILE A 38 9.38 5.34 -6.67
N TYR A 39 9.39 4.50 -5.63
CA TYR A 39 10.65 4.10 -4.96
C TYR A 39 11.26 2.81 -5.51
N GLU A 40 10.45 1.89 -6.03
CA GLU A 40 10.93 0.59 -6.52
C GLU A 40 10.68 0.37 -8.03
N GLY A 41 10.04 1.32 -8.71
CA GLY A 41 9.72 1.19 -10.15
C GLY A 41 8.74 0.07 -10.47
N SER A 42 8.01 -0.44 -9.47
CA SER A 42 7.19 -1.65 -9.59
C SER A 42 5.80 -1.45 -8.99
N TYR A 43 4.77 -1.96 -9.68
CA TYR A 43 3.39 -1.98 -9.17
C TYR A 43 3.15 -3.22 -8.33
N PHE A 44 3.12 -3.07 -7.02
CA PHE A 44 2.78 -4.17 -6.11
C PHE A 44 2.11 -3.66 -4.83
N LEU A 45 1.41 -4.55 -4.14
CA LEU A 45 0.76 -4.30 -2.84
C LEU A 45 1.28 -5.28 -1.79
N ASN A 46 1.42 -4.83 -0.55
CA ASN A 46 1.77 -5.67 0.60
C ASN A 46 0.53 -5.85 1.49
N LEU A 47 -0.15 -6.99 1.38
CA LEU A 47 -1.43 -7.23 2.06
C LEU A 47 -1.30 -7.74 3.50
N GLU A 48 -0.07 -7.95 4.00
CA GLU A 48 0.14 -8.49 5.35
C GLU A 48 0.09 -7.45 6.46
N LYS A 49 0.25 -6.16 6.15
CA LYS A 49 -0.06 -5.13 7.13
C LYS A 49 -1.58 -5.02 7.16
N LYS A 50 -2.21 -5.43 8.27
CA LYS A 50 -3.59 -5.05 8.57
C LYS A 50 -3.70 -3.55 8.27
N LEU A 51 -4.58 -3.19 7.33
CA LEU A 51 -4.73 -1.82 6.84
C LEU A 51 -5.15 -0.79 7.93
N GLY A 52 -5.30 -1.22 9.18
CA GLY A 52 -5.68 -0.40 10.33
C GLY A 52 -4.57 -0.11 11.35
N GLU A 53 -3.37 -0.70 11.24
CA GLU A 53 -2.24 -0.27 12.07
C GLU A 53 -1.48 0.85 11.37
N VAL A 54 -1.95 2.08 11.59
CA VAL A 54 -1.13 3.27 11.39
C VAL A 54 0.12 3.07 12.22
N VAL A 55 1.26 2.82 11.57
CA VAL A 55 2.55 2.88 12.24
C VAL A 55 2.77 4.36 12.54
N THR A 56 2.31 4.81 13.70
CA THR A 56 2.83 6.04 14.30
C THR A 56 4.30 5.79 14.50
N PHE A 57 5.13 6.46 13.69
CA PHE A 57 6.55 6.57 13.97
C PHE A 57 6.65 7.29 15.30
N ASP A 58 6.76 6.52 16.39
CA ASP A 58 7.05 7.06 17.70
C ASP A 58 8.45 7.65 17.63
N ASN A 59 8.50 8.95 17.33
CA ASN A 59 9.72 9.74 17.28
C ASN A 59 10.17 10.05 18.71
N SER A 60 10.22 9.02 19.57
CA SER A 60 10.89 9.10 20.86
C SER A 60 12.39 9.18 20.60
N LYS A 61 12.85 10.41 20.37
CA LYS A 61 14.21 10.89 20.63
C LYS A 61 14.83 10.09 21.78
N LYS A 62 15.72 9.14 21.47
CA LYS A 62 16.85 8.85 22.36
C LYS A 62 17.94 9.87 22.06
N ARG A 63 17.81 11.03 22.71
CA ARG A 63 19.01 11.78 23.13
C ARG A 63 19.48 11.07 24.40
N SER A 64 20.54 10.29 24.27
CA SER A 64 21.41 9.90 25.38
C SER A 64 22.77 10.52 25.14
#